data_AF-A0A4U1HVT9-F1
#
_entry.id   AF-A0A4U1HVT9-F1
#
_cell.length_a   1.000
_cell.length_b   1.000
_cell.length_c   1.000
_cell.angle_alpha   90.00
_cell.angle_beta   90.00
_cell.angle_gamma   90.00
#
_symmetry.space_group_name_H-M   'P 1'
#
loop_
_entity.id
_entity.type
_entity.pdbx_description
1 polymer ?
#
loop_
_entity_poly.entity_id
_entity_poly.type
_entity_poly.pdbx_seq_one_letter_code
_entity_poly.pdbx_strand_id
1 'polypeptide(L)'
;MKPATSTKKTGFESWQNYVNNAASQPEKWNQYDCEIQTAVHEYNSHLGTVAGYMPLDWHLIKAMTWVETGAGKPEWNSSPIQIGNPGDPGLTALLNGNEGGEVTVKPGDRLEKIARVQGSTSELLRHLNPGTHLLMPGQTLKYRKGAVRKAIVGWKPITTGNIAAYYNVGDPMYAQKLDYALSVISKQKEITCAP
;
A
#
# COMPACT_ATOMS: atom_id res chain seq x y z
N MET A 1 0.83 52.65 12.58
CA MET A 1 1.16 51.36 11.92
C MET A 1 0.27 50.28 12.50
N LYS A 2 -0.60 49.65 11.69
CA LYS A 2 -1.34 48.47 12.12
C LYS A 2 -0.39 47.26 12.10
N PRO A 3 -0.34 46.42 13.13
CA PRO A 3 0.47 45.22 13.09
C PRO A 3 -0.07 44.29 11.99
N ALA A 4 0.82 43.81 11.13
CA ALA A 4 0.48 42.81 10.13
C ALA A 4 0.01 41.54 10.86
N THR A 5 -1.26 41.20 10.70
CA THR A 5 -1.81 39.92 11.16
C THR A 5 -1.13 38.80 10.39
N SER A 6 -0.26 38.03 11.07
CA SER A 6 0.30 36.78 10.56
C SER A 6 -0.85 35.83 10.22
N THR A 7 -1.16 35.69 8.93
CA THR A 7 -2.14 34.71 8.45
C THR A 7 -1.61 33.31 8.74
N LYS A 8 -2.32 32.56 9.58
CA LYS A 8 -1.98 31.20 9.97
C LYS A 8 -2.00 30.31 8.71
N LYS A 9 -0.85 29.76 8.32
CA LYS A 9 -0.72 28.90 7.13
C LYS A 9 -1.63 27.68 7.24
N THR A 10 -2.16 27.22 6.12
CA THR A 10 -2.92 25.97 6.06
C THR A 10 -2.01 24.75 6.31
N GLY A 11 -2.60 23.59 6.62
CA GLY A 11 -1.84 22.34 6.75
C GLY A 11 -1.11 21.96 5.46
N PHE A 12 -1.72 22.24 4.30
CA PHE A 12 -1.12 21.99 2.99
C PHE A 12 0.06 22.92 2.71
N GLU A 13 -0.07 24.22 2.95
CA GLU A 13 1.03 25.19 2.79
C GLU A 13 2.21 24.87 3.70
N SER A 14 1.93 24.43 4.94
CA SER A 14 2.97 24.01 5.87
C SER A 14 3.70 22.77 5.36
N TRP A 15 2.98 21.81 4.78
CA TRP A 15 3.56 20.62 4.14
C TRP A 15 4.38 20.97 2.89
N GLN A 16 3.91 21.88 2.03
CA GLN A 16 4.67 22.33 0.85
C GLN A 16 6.01 22.97 1.24
N ASN A 17 6.01 23.82 2.29
CA ASN A 17 7.24 24.42 2.81
C ASN A 17 8.21 23.36 3.32
N TYR A 18 7.70 22.33 4.00
CA TYR A 18 8.48 21.20 4.45
C TYR A 18 9.13 20.44 3.28
N VAL A 19 8.37 20.08 2.25
CA VAL A 19 8.89 19.41 1.05
C VAL A 19 9.94 20.24 0.32
N ASN A 20 9.70 21.55 0.14
CA ASN A 20 10.66 22.45 -0.50
C ASN A 20 11.97 22.54 0.29
N ASN A 21 11.88 22.60 1.62
CA ASN A 21 13.07 22.61 2.48
C ASN A 21 13.82 21.28 2.39
N ALA A 22 13.11 20.15 2.40
CA ALA A 22 13.73 18.83 2.26
C ALA A 22 14.46 18.68 0.91
N ALA A 23 13.85 19.17 -0.19
CA ALA A 23 14.46 19.13 -1.52
C ALA A 23 15.78 19.92 -1.63
N SER A 24 15.98 20.92 -0.76
CA SER A 24 17.27 21.64 -0.65
C SER A 24 18.38 20.85 0.07
N GLN A 25 18.10 19.63 0.55
CA GLN A 25 19.04 18.76 1.26
C GLN A 25 19.23 17.44 0.49
N PRO A 26 20.10 17.40 -0.55
CA PRO A 26 20.16 16.28 -1.50
C PRO A 26 20.38 14.90 -0.87
N GLU A 27 21.21 14.79 0.18
CA GLU A 27 21.49 13.51 0.84
C GLU A 27 20.22 12.89 1.45
N LYS A 28 19.41 13.69 2.16
CA LYS A 28 18.14 13.22 2.71
C LYS A 28 17.07 13.10 1.64
N TRP A 29 17.03 14.04 0.70
CA TRP A 29 16.06 14.07 -0.39
C TRP A 29 16.13 12.81 -1.25
N ASN A 30 17.34 12.31 -1.48
CA ASN A 30 17.62 11.19 -2.37
C ASN A 30 17.98 9.89 -1.63
N GLN A 31 17.76 9.84 -0.31
CA GLN A 31 18.18 8.72 0.54
C GLN A 31 17.72 7.35 0.03
N TYR A 32 16.55 7.27 -0.60
CA TYR A 32 15.94 6.03 -1.11
C TYR A 32 15.90 5.93 -2.64
N ASP A 33 16.54 6.86 -3.36
CA ASP A 33 16.40 6.94 -4.82
C ASP A 33 16.86 5.65 -5.51
N CYS A 34 17.95 5.05 -5.03
CA CYS A 34 18.47 3.83 -5.63
C CYS A 34 17.61 2.61 -5.34
N GLU A 35 17.18 2.42 -4.10
CA GLU A 35 16.28 1.34 -3.72
C GLU A 35 14.95 1.43 -4.49
N ILE A 36 14.42 2.64 -4.65
CA ILE A 36 13.19 2.87 -5.42
C ILE A 36 13.42 2.58 -6.90
N GLN A 37 14.51 3.07 -7.50
CA GLN A 37 14.83 2.82 -8.91
C GLN A 37 15.01 1.32 -9.18
N THR A 38 15.77 0.60 -8.35
CA THR A 38 16.00 -0.84 -8.49
C THR A 38 14.69 -1.61 -8.36
N ALA A 39 13.89 -1.35 -7.33
CA ALA A 39 12.61 -2.05 -7.15
C ALA A 39 11.67 -1.79 -8.33
N VAL A 40 11.54 -0.54 -8.77
CA VAL A 40 10.70 -0.18 -9.93
C VAL A 40 11.21 -0.84 -11.21
N HIS A 41 12.52 -0.90 -11.40
CA HIS A 41 13.13 -1.60 -12.53
C HIS A 41 12.78 -3.10 -12.53
N GLU A 42 12.89 -3.78 -11.38
CA GLU A 42 12.53 -5.19 -11.25
C GLU A 42 11.06 -5.46 -11.60
N TYR A 43 10.14 -4.66 -11.07
CA TYR A 43 8.71 -4.79 -11.41
C TYR A 43 8.46 -4.51 -12.89
N ASN A 44 9.04 -3.44 -13.45
CA ASN A 44 8.89 -3.10 -14.86
C ASN A 44 9.44 -4.20 -15.77
N SER A 45 10.57 -4.80 -15.41
CA SER A 45 11.20 -5.91 -16.13
C SER A 45 10.33 -7.16 -16.07
N HIS A 46 9.85 -7.52 -14.88
CA HIS A 46 9.04 -8.73 -14.68
C HIS A 46 7.65 -8.64 -15.34
N LEU A 47 7.02 -7.48 -15.26
CA LEU A 47 5.64 -7.26 -15.71
C LEU A 47 5.54 -6.66 -17.11
N GLY A 48 6.66 -6.27 -17.72
CA GLY A 48 6.70 -5.55 -19.00
C GLY A 48 6.01 -6.24 -20.17
N THR A 49 5.87 -7.58 -20.12
CA THR A 49 5.19 -8.38 -21.14
C THR A 49 3.73 -8.70 -20.82
N VAL A 50 3.24 -8.31 -19.62
CA VAL A 50 1.88 -8.57 -19.19
C VAL A 50 0.92 -7.60 -19.88
N ALA A 51 -0.10 -8.14 -20.56
CA ALA A 51 -1.08 -7.34 -21.28
C ALA A 51 -1.74 -6.28 -20.38
N GLY A 52 -1.75 -5.04 -20.87
CA GLY A 52 -2.32 -3.89 -20.16
C GLY A 52 -1.44 -3.31 -19.05
N TYR A 53 -0.25 -3.87 -18.80
CA TYR A 53 0.69 -3.28 -17.87
C TYR A 53 1.22 -1.95 -18.40
N MET A 54 1.29 -0.95 -17.50
CA MET A 54 1.94 0.32 -17.76
C MET A 54 3.17 0.41 -16.85
N PRO A 55 4.37 0.72 -17.39
CA PRO A 55 5.57 0.85 -16.58
C PRO A 55 5.38 1.86 -15.44
N LEU A 56 5.83 1.46 -14.26
CA LEU A 56 5.92 2.31 -13.08
C LEU A 56 6.97 3.41 -13.31
N ASP A 57 6.61 4.64 -12.95
CA ASP A 57 7.54 5.76 -12.85
C ASP A 57 8.10 5.81 -11.41
N TRP A 58 9.43 5.70 -11.29
CA TRP A 58 10.09 5.70 -10.00
C TRP A 58 9.96 7.05 -9.27
N HIS A 59 9.78 8.15 -10.00
CA HIS A 59 9.52 9.46 -9.40
C HIS A 59 8.17 9.50 -8.68
N LEU A 60 7.17 8.75 -9.17
CA LEU A 60 5.88 8.66 -8.52
C LEU A 60 5.97 7.88 -7.20
N ILE A 61 6.76 6.82 -7.16
CA ILE A 61 7.02 6.09 -5.92
C ILE A 61 7.81 6.96 -4.92
N LYS A 62 8.80 7.72 -5.39
CA LYS A 62 9.48 8.74 -4.57
C LYS A 62 8.50 9.82 -4.07
N ALA A 63 7.58 10.28 -4.90
CA ALA A 63 6.56 11.22 -4.46
C ALA A 63 5.68 10.62 -3.36
N MET A 64 5.25 9.37 -3.50
CA MET A 64 4.48 8.66 -2.48
C MET A 64 5.23 8.59 -1.14
N THR A 65 6.52 8.25 -1.10
CA THR A 65 7.26 8.20 0.17
C THR A 65 7.32 9.55 0.89
N TRP A 66 7.49 10.65 0.14
CA TRP A 66 7.47 12.02 0.69
C TRP A 66 6.08 12.48 1.14
N VAL A 67 5.00 11.99 0.52
CA VAL A 67 3.62 12.29 0.94
C VAL A 67 3.21 11.47 2.16
N GLU A 68 3.57 10.18 2.21
CA GLU A 68 3.23 9.27 3.30
C GLU A 68 3.94 9.61 4.61
N THR A 69 5.24 9.94 4.52
CA THR A 69 6.09 10.05 5.72
C THR A 69 6.96 11.30 5.68
N GLY A 70 7.90 11.35 4.73
CA GLY A 70 8.98 12.33 4.68
C GLY A 70 10.01 12.20 5.81
N ALA A 71 11.25 12.66 5.56
CA ALA A 71 12.40 12.58 6.47
C ALA A 71 12.28 13.28 7.83
N GLY A 72 11.18 13.96 8.12
CA GLY A 72 10.90 14.62 9.40
C GLY A 72 10.25 13.70 10.42
N LYS A 73 9.96 12.45 10.03
CA LYS A 73 9.27 11.44 10.82
C LYS A 73 10.19 10.25 11.07
N PRO A 74 10.21 9.67 12.29
CA PRO A 74 11.03 8.48 12.59
C PRO A 74 10.80 7.32 11.62
N GLU A 75 9.54 7.16 11.19
CA GLU A 75 9.09 6.13 10.26
C GLU A 75 9.75 6.25 8.89
N TRP A 76 10.37 7.39 8.55
CA TRP A 76 11.13 7.52 7.31
C TRP A 76 12.19 6.43 7.19
N ASN A 77 12.83 6.07 8.30
CA ASN A 77 13.94 5.12 8.32
C ASN A 77 13.51 3.65 8.31
N SER A 78 12.23 3.34 8.53
CA SER A 78 11.74 1.97 8.67
C SER A 78 10.56 1.64 7.76
N SER A 79 9.64 2.58 7.59
CA SER A 79 8.35 2.43 6.93
C SER A 79 8.02 3.68 6.09
N PRO A 80 8.86 4.11 5.14
CA PRO A 80 8.68 5.39 4.43
C PRO A 80 7.37 5.47 3.61
N ILE A 81 6.80 4.32 3.23
CA ILE A 81 5.48 4.23 2.57
C ILE A 81 4.40 3.65 3.51
N GLN A 82 4.67 3.60 4.82
CA GLN A 82 3.76 3.13 5.88
C GLN A 82 3.21 1.70 5.73
N ILE A 83 3.72 0.93 4.76
CA ILE A 83 3.48 -0.51 4.63
C ILE A 83 4.40 -1.25 5.60
N GLY A 84 3.88 -2.30 6.25
CA GLY A 84 4.66 -3.14 7.15
C GLY A 84 4.67 -2.68 8.62
N ASN A 85 3.84 -1.71 8.96
CA ASN A 85 3.65 -1.33 10.36
C ASN A 85 2.95 -2.46 11.15
N PRO A 86 3.17 -2.57 12.49
CA PRO A 86 2.48 -3.56 13.31
C PRO A 86 0.96 -3.50 13.13
N GLY A 87 0.34 -4.62 12.76
CA GLY A 87 -1.09 -4.70 12.45
C GLY A 87 -1.44 -4.55 10.96
N ASP A 88 -0.45 -4.34 10.08
CA ASP A 88 -0.63 -4.35 8.63
C ASP A 88 -1.11 -5.75 8.14
N PRO A 89 -2.33 -5.86 7.58
CA PRO A 89 -2.84 -7.13 7.09
C PRO A 89 -2.04 -7.70 5.90
N GLY A 90 -1.46 -6.83 5.07
CA GLY A 90 -0.62 -7.19 3.94
C GLY A 90 0.72 -7.79 4.39
N LEU A 91 1.37 -7.21 5.40
CA LEU A 91 2.58 -7.79 5.99
C LEU A 91 2.31 -9.13 6.66
N THR A 92 1.20 -9.24 7.40
CA THR A 92 0.78 -10.50 8.03
C THR A 92 0.55 -11.59 6.99
N ALA A 93 -0.09 -11.27 5.86
CA ALA A 93 -0.30 -12.20 4.76
C ALA A 93 1.03 -12.61 4.09
N LEU A 94 1.95 -11.66 3.88
CA LEU A 94 3.25 -11.89 3.24
C LEU A 94 4.17 -12.78 4.11
N LEU A 95 4.32 -12.45 5.39
CA LEU A 95 5.29 -13.12 6.27
C LEU A 95 4.78 -14.45 6.81
N ASN A 96 3.50 -14.54 7.15
CA ASN A 96 2.96 -15.70 7.85
C ASN A 96 2.17 -16.63 6.93
N GLY A 97 1.99 -16.28 5.65
CA GLY A 97 1.14 -17.04 4.72
C GLY A 97 -0.31 -17.21 5.20
N ASN A 98 -0.74 -16.37 6.16
CA ASN A 98 -2.02 -16.47 6.85
C ASN A 98 -3.14 -15.88 6.00
N GLU A 99 -3.40 -16.51 4.85
CA GLU A 99 -4.53 -16.20 3.97
C GLU A 99 -5.84 -16.88 4.47
N GLY A 100 -6.01 -17.04 5.78
CA GLY A 100 -7.10 -17.81 6.42
C GLY A 100 -7.42 -17.36 7.84
N GLY A 101 -8.26 -18.12 8.55
CA GLY A 101 -8.67 -17.79 9.92
C GLY A 101 -9.59 -18.83 10.54
N GLU A 102 -10.23 -18.45 11.65
CA GLU A 102 -11.23 -19.25 12.34
C GLU A 102 -12.62 -18.61 12.19
N VAL A 103 -13.65 -19.43 12.09
CA VAL A 103 -15.05 -18.99 12.03
C VAL A 103 -15.90 -19.82 12.98
N THR A 104 -16.70 -19.13 13.80
CA THR A 104 -17.69 -19.79 14.65
C THR A 104 -18.97 -20.07 13.86
N VAL A 105 -19.38 -21.33 13.83
CA VAL A 105 -20.61 -21.80 13.18
C VAL A 105 -21.82 -21.16 13.86
N LYS A 106 -22.71 -20.54 13.07
CA LYS A 106 -23.98 -19.97 13.56
C LYS A 106 -25.14 -20.94 13.29
N PRO A 107 -26.25 -20.85 14.05
CA PRO A 107 -27.45 -21.61 13.73
C PRO A 107 -27.89 -21.42 12.27
N GLY A 108 -28.13 -22.53 11.58
CA GLY A 108 -28.54 -22.53 10.16
C GLY A 108 -27.40 -22.35 9.15
N ASP A 109 -26.14 -22.31 9.57
CA ASP A 109 -25.02 -22.35 8.64
C ASP A 109 -24.88 -23.71 7.97
N ARG A 110 -24.42 -23.67 6.71
CA ARG A 110 -24.02 -24.83 5.92
C ARG A 110 -22.55 -24.65 5.53
N LEU A 111 -21.83 -25.75 5.35
CA LEU A 111 -20.40 -25.68 5.07
C LEU A 111 -20.13 -24.88 3.78
N GLU A 112 -20.98 -25.02 2.77
CA GLU A 112 -20.92 -24.26 1.51
C GLU A 112 -21.14 -22.75 1.72
N LYS A 113 -22.05 -22.39 2.62
CA LYS A 113 -22.33 -20.98 2.96
C LYS A 113 -21.13 -20.37 3.68
N ILE A 114 -20.56 -21.10 4.65
CA ILE A 114 -19.36 -20.69 5.38
C ILE A 114 -18.18 -20.56 4.39
N ALA A 115 -17.96 -21.56 3.55
CA ALA A 115 -16.92 -21.54 2.52
C ALA A 115 -17.01 -20.28 1.66
N ARG A 116 -18.20 -20.01 1.10
CA ARG A 116 -18.43 -18.85 0.25
C ARG A 116 -18.19 -17.53 0.98
N VAL A 117 -18.71 -17.39 2.20
CA VAL A 117 -18.56 -16.15 3.00
C VAL A 117 -17.10 -15.92 3.38
N GLN A 118 -16.35 -16.99 3.69
CA GLN A 118 -14.96 -16.89 4.11
C GLN A 118 -13.95 -16.93 2.94
N GLY A 119 -14.42 -17.00 1.68
CA GLY A 119 -13.54 -17.09 0.50
C GLY A 119 -12.77 -18.42 0.40
N SER A 120 -13.34 -19.49 0.93
CA SER A 120 -12.80 -20.85 0.93
C SER A 120 -13.60 -21.78 0.01
N THR A 121 -13.25 -23.06 -0.01
CA THR A 121 -14.06 -24.13 -0.62
C THR A 121 -14.54 -25.09 0.46
N SER A 122 -15.71 -25.70 0.26
CA SER A 122 -16.26 -26.70 1.20
C SER A 122 -15.30 -27.87 1.42
N GLU A 123 -14.52 -28.22 0.39
CA GLU A 123 -13.49 -29.25 0.43
C GLU A 123 -12.32 -28.86 1.34
N LEU A 124 -11.80 -27.65 1.20
CA LEU A 124 -10.69 -27.15 2.03
C LEU A 124 -11.11 -27.00 3.49
N LEU A 125 -12.35 -26.56 3.75
CA LEU A 125 -12.93 -26.54 5.10
C LEU A 125 -13.03 -27.94 5.73
N ARG A 126 -13.42 -28.97 4.98
CA ARG A 126 -13.42 -30.36 5.49
C ARG A 126 -12.03 -30.85 5.82
N HIS A 127 -11.07 -30.59 4.92
CA HIS A 127 -9.69 -31.04 5.09
C HIS A 127 -9.02 -30.42 6.33
N LEU A 128 -9.32 -29.15 6.63
CA LEU A 128 -8.74 -28.42 7.77
C LEU A 128 -9.41 -28.70 9.12
N ASN A 129 -10.57 -29.37 9.11
CA ASN A 129 -11.29 -29.73 10.34
C ASN A 129 -11.60 -31.23 10.36
N PRO A 130 -10.56 -32.10 10.34
CA PRO A 130 -10.75 -33.54 10.38
C PRO A 130 -11.54 -33.93 11.64
N GLY A 131 -12.58 -34.76 11.47
CA GLY A 131 -13.51 -35.13 12.54
C GLY A 131 -14.78 -34.27 12.64
N THR A 132 -14.90 -33.19 11.87
CA THR A 132 -16.17 -32.44 11.76
C THR A 132 -17.10 -33.11 10.76
N HIS A 133 -17.91 -34.04 11.24
CA HIS A 133 -18.94 -34.71 10.44
C HIS A 133 -20.28 -33.97 10.45
N LEU A 134 -20.56 -33.24 11.54
CA LEU A 134 -21.78 -32.44 11.73
C LEU A 134 -21.40 -31.04 12.20
N LEU A 135 -22.00 -30.01 11.61
CA LEU A 135 -21.79 -28.62 12.02
C LEU A 135 -22.66 -28.29 13.23
N MET A 136 -22.02 -27.99 14.36
CA MET A 136 -22.73 -27.58 15.58
C MET A 136 -22.64 -26.06 15.77
N PRO A 137 -23.75 -25.36 16.06
CA PRO A 137 -23.68 -23.95 16.45
C PRO A 137 -22.71 -23.74 17.61
N GLY A 138 -21.86 -22.72 17.52
CA GLY A 138 -20.81 -22.44 18.49
C GLY A 138 -19.49 -23.18 18.24
N GLN A 139 -19.46 -24.17 17.33
CA GLN A 139 -18.22 -24.83 16.92
C GLN A 139 -17.32 -23.86 16.16
N THR A 140 -16.03 -23.86 16.46
CA THR A 140 -15.03 -23.12 15.70
C THR A 140 -14.46 -24.00 14.58
N LEU A 141 -14.48 -23.49 13.35
CA LEU A 141 -13.86 -24.12 12.19
C LEU A 141 -12.66 -23.32 11.71
N LYS A 142 -11.57 -24.02 11.45
CA LYS A 142 -10.42 -23.47 10.73
C LYS A 142 -10.73 -23.42 9.25
N TYR A 143 -10.47 -22.30 8.61
CA TYR A 143 -10.56 -22.18 7.17
C TYR A 143 -9.26 -21.60 6.61
N ARG A 144 -8.96 -22.01 5.40
CA ARG A 144 -7.98 -21.36 4.55
C ARG A 144 -8.74 -20.87 3.34
N LYS A 145 -8.49 -19.65 2.86
CA LYS A 145 -9.06 -19.24 1.58
C LYS A 145 -8.54 -20.22 0.51
N GLY A 146 -9.41 -20.67 -0.40
CA GLY A 146 -8.94 -21.47 -1.53
C GLY A 146 -7.83 -20.69 -2.21
N ALA A 147 -6.75 -21.34 -2.69
CA ALA A 147 -5.55 -20.64 -3.17
C ALA A 147 -5.96 -19.46 -4.04
N VAL A 148 -5.94 -18.26 -3.47
CA VAL A 148 -6.18 -17.04 -4.21
C VAL A 148 -4.85 -16.85 -4.90
N ARG A 149 -4.69 -17.48 -6.06
CA ARG A 149 -3.66 -17.03 -6.97
C ARG A 149 -4.04 -15.59 -7.24
N LYS A 150 -3.27 -14.64 -6.68
CA LYS A 150 -3.38 -13.23 -7.01
C LYS A 150 -3.07 -13.13 -8.50
N ALA A 151 -4.12 -13.21 -9.30
CA ALA A 151 -4.06 -12.94 -10.71
C ALA A 151 -4.32 -11.46 -10.88
N ILE A 152 -3.49 -10.80 -11.67
CA ILE A 152 -3.76 -9.43 -12.07
C ILE A 152 -4.89 -9.50 -13.10
N VAL A 153 -6.11 -9.26 -12.63
CA VAL A 153 -7.33 -9.35 -13.45
C VAL A 153 -7.57 -8.09 -14.31
N GLY A 154 -6.72 -7.08 -14.13
CA GLY A 154 -6.77 -5.83 -14.86
C GLY A 154 -5.84 -4.80 -14.22
N TRP A 155 -5.50 -3.80 -15.01
CA TRP A 155 -4.63 -2.70 -14.60
C TRP A 155 -5.44 -1.41 -14.51
N LYS A 156 -5.10 -0.56 -13.55
CA LYS A 156 -5.59 0.82 -13.51
C LYS A 156 -4.44 1.74 -13.90
N PRO A 157 -4.71 2.80 -14.69
CA PRO A 157 -3.69 3.81 -14.97
C PRO A 157 -3.12 4.36 -13.66
N ILE A 158 -1.80 4.45 -13.58
CA ILE A 158 -1.12 4.90 -12.36
C ILE A 158 -1.03 6.43 -12.43
N THR A 159 -2.11 7.07 -11.99
CA THR A 159 -2.25 8.53 -11.89
C THR A 159 -2.38 8.94 -10.44
N THR A 160 -2.01 10.18 -10.10
CA THR A 160 -2.13 10.72 -8.74
C THR A 160 -3.56 10.63 -8.21
N GLY A 161 -4.55 10.88 -9.07
CA GLY A 161 -5.97 10.71 -8.76
C GLY A 161 -6.37 9.26 -8.47
N ASN A 162 -5.91 8.28 -9.27
CA ASN A 162 -6.20 6.87 -9.01
C ASN A 162 -5.50 6.38 -7.75
N ILE A 163 -4.26 6.81 -7.49
CA ILE A 163 -3.56 6.45 -6.25
C ILE A 163 -4.32 7.00 -5.04
N ALA A 164 -4.72 8.27 -5.06
CA ALA A 164 -5.55 8.83 -3.98
C ALA A 164 -6.88 8.05 -3.80
N ALA A 165 -7.53 7.65 -4.89
CA ALA A 165 -8.81 6.96 -4.84
C ALA A 165 -8.73 5.49 -4.37
N TYR A 166 -7.59 4.81 -4.53
CA TYR A 166 -7.48 3.37 -4.26
C TYR A 166 -6.44 2.99 -3.20
N TYR A 167 -5.44 3.84 -2.95
CA TYR A 167 -4.38 3.57 -1.98
C TYR A 167 -4.62 4.35 -0.68
N ASN A 168 -4.78 5.68 -0.73
CA ASN A 168 -4.93 6.53 0.45
C ASN A 168 -6.24 7.34 0.42
N VAL A 169 -7.35 6.64 0.68
CA VAL A 169 -8.73 7.20 0.59
C VAL A 169 -9.04 8.19 1.71
N GLY A 170 -8.20 8.28 2.75
CA GLY A 170 -8.46 9.09 3.95
C GLY A 170 -8.05 10.56 3.85
N ASP A 171 -7.11 10.91 2.96
CA ASP A 171 -6.63 12.28 2.79
C ASP A 171 -7.22 12.92 1.51
N PRO A 172 -8.15 13.88 1.62
CA PRO A 172 -8.76 14.52 0.45
C PRO A 172 -7.75 15.34 -0.37
N MET A 173 -6.59 15.68 0.19
CA MET A 173 -5.53 16.44 -0.47
C MET A 173 -4.45 15.54 -1.09
N TYR A 174 -4.57 14.22 -0.97
CA TYR A 174 -3.50 13.30 -1.33
C TYR A 174 -3.04 13.44 -2.79
N ALA A 175 -3.98 13.52 -3.74
CA ALA A 175 -3.66 13.71 -5.15
C ALA A 175 -2.90 15.03 -5.38
N GLN A 176 -3.34 16.13 -4.76
CA GLN A 176 -2.70 17.44 -4.89
C GLN A 176 -1.30 17.45 -4.26
N LYS A 177 -1.09 16.72 -3.16
CA LYS A 177 0.23 16.53 -2.57
C LYS A 177 1.15 15.75 -3.50
N LEU A 178 0.66 14.67 -4.12
CA LEU A 178 1.45 13.93 -5.11
C LEU A 178 1.83 14.79 -6.31
N ASP A 179 0.86 15.52 -6.89
CA ASP A 179 1.13 16.43 -8.02
C ASP A 179 2.19 17.47 -7.66
N TYR A 180 2.10 18.03 -6.44
CA TYR A 180 3.09 18.99 -5.95
C TYR A 180 4.47 18.36 -5.75
N ALA A 181 4.56 17.21 -5.08
CA ALA A 181 5.81 16.50 -4.85
C ALA A 181 6.50 16.13 -6.18
N LEU A 182 5.75 15.62 -7.16
CA LEU A 182 6.25 15.35 -8.51
C LEU A 182 6.82 16.61 -9.17
N SER A 183 6.14 17.76 -9.04
CA SER A 183 6.62 19.02 -9.60
C SER A 183 7.93 19.53 -8.97
N VAL A 184 8.21 19.13 -7.71
CA VAL A 184 9.47 19.44 -7.03
C VAL A 184 10.55 18.48 -7.47
N ILE A 185 10.24 17.16 -7.52
CA ILE A 185 11.13 16.10 -7.96
C ILE A 185 11.64 16.37 -9.38
N SER A 186 10.75 16.72 -10.31
CA SER A 186 11.09 16.95 -11.72
C SER A 186 12.05 18.14 -11.95
N LYS A 187 12.25 18.98 -10.94
CA LYS A 187 13.18 20.12 -10.98
C LYS A 187 14.55 19.78 -10.37
N GLN A 188 14.67 18.64 -9.70
CA GLN A 188 15.91 18.22 -9.08
C GLN A 188 16.81 17.50 -10.09
N LYS A 189 18.12 17.51 -9.81
CA LYS A 189 19.06 16.69 -10.57
C LYS A 189 18.87 15.23 -10.16
N GLU A 190 18.57 14.38 -11.14
CA GLU A 190 18.45 12.95 -10.93
C GLU A 190 19.80 12.33 -10.56
N ILE A 191 19.75 11.33 -9.69
CA ILE A 191 20.88 10.43 -9.43
C ILE A 191 20.63 9.17 -10.25
N THR A 192 21.60 8.80 -11.08
CA THR A 192 21.59 7.52 -11.79
C THR A 192 22.17 6.46 -10.87
N CYS A 193 21.38 5.45 -10.54
CA CYS A 193 21.84 4.33 -9.75
C CYS A 193 22.38 3.23 -10.67
N ALA A 194 23.43 2.54 -10.25
CA ALA A 194 23.93 1.38 -10.99
C ALA A 194 22.86 0.26 -10.96
N PRO A 195 22.65 -0.45 -12.07
CA PRO A 195 21.71 -1.58 -12.11
C PRO A 195 22.15 -2.73 -11.19
#